data_AF-A0A534UQ98-F1
#
_entry.id   AF-A0A534UQ98-F1
#
_cell.length_a   1.000
_cell.length_b   1.000
_cell.length_c   1.000
_cell.angle_alpha   90.00
_cell.angle_beta   90.00
_cell.angle_gamma   90.00
#
_symmetry.space_group_name_H-M   'P 1'
#
loop_
_entity.id
_entity.type
_entity.pdbx_description
1 polymer ?
#
loop_
_entity_poly.entity_id
_entity_poly.type
_entity_poly.pdbx_seq_one_letter_code
_entity_poly.pdbx_strand_id
1 'polypeptide(L)'
;MLGIAVTNMVFRHPTVLAGAAASLNEISKGRAILGLGTGDGPVYSQGLKATPMREFEAGVRMIRELVQGKAIQFPTGKVGISFNLRPPPIYVSAEGPKGLQLAGRSADGVILGTGFDLRVYEWAKQKIRDGAAEAERNAGDIAIVAAGMLCVREDGTEARTIVRNRIANRAHHNFCFTYE
;
A
#
# COMPACT_ATOMS: atom_id res chain seq x y z
N MET A 1 11.87 9.53 6.70
CA MET A 1 11.39 8.14 6.44
C MET A 1 11.79 7.75 5.03
N LEU A 2 11.89 6.46 4.73
CA LEU A 2 12.15 5.93 3.39
C LEU A 2 11.33 4.65 3.20
N GLY A 3 10.77 4.42 2.02
CA GLY A 3 9.92 3.26 1.81
C GLY A 3 9.72 2.93 0.34
N ILE A 4 9.17 1.74 0.11
CA ILE A 4 8.82 1.25 -1.22
C ILE A 4 7.37 1.63 -1.51
N ALA A 5 7.06 2.18 -2.68
CA ALA A 5 5.71 2.60 -3.06
C ALA A 5 5.38 2.15 -4.51
N VAL A 6 5.05 0.88 -4.75
CA VAL A 6 4.88 -0.25 -3.82
C VAL A 6 5.53 -1.53 -4.36
N THR A 7 5.74 -2.53 -3.50
CA THR A 7 6.05 -3.91 -3.92
C THR A 7 4.80 -4.80 -3.86
N ASN A 8 4.89 -6.08 -4.24
CA ASN A 8 3.74 -6.99 -4.30
C ASN A 8 4.12 -8.44 -3.96
N MET A 9 3.11 -9.26 -3.69
CA MET A 9 3.25 -10.67 -3.31
C MET A 9 3.26 -11.63 -4.50
N VAL A 10 3.04 -11.13 -5.72
CA VAL A 10 3.15 -11.93 -6.94
C VAL A 10 4.59 -12.39 -7.15
N PHE A 11 5.56 -11.51 -6.90
CA PHE A 11 6.98 -11.82 -7.12
C PHE A 11 7.72 -12.33 -5.89
N ARG A 12 7.21 -12.07 -4.68
CA ARG A 12 7.88 -12.41 -3.43
C ARG A 12 6.91 -12.90 -2.39
N HIS A 13 7.21 -14.05 -1.81
CA HIS A 13 6.43 -14.60 -0.71
C HIS A 13 6.41 -13.64 0.50
N PRO A 14 5.29 -13.54 1.25
CA PRO A 14 5.17 -12.68 2.43
C PRO A 14 6.30 -12.79 3.45
N THR A 15 6.85 -13.99 3.67
CA THR A 15 7.99 -14.20 4.58
C THR A 15 9.25 -13.47 4.13
N VAL A 16 9.51 -13.44 2.81
CA VAL A 16 10.66 -12.73 2.22
C VAL A 16 10.45 -11.22 2.31
N LEU A 17 9.24 -10.75 2.04
CA LEU A 17 8.89 -9.32 2.18
C LEU A 17 9.03 -8.84 3.63
N ALA A 18 8.58 -9.62 4.60
CA ALA A 18 8.73 -9.32 6.02
C ALA A 18 10.20 -9.22 6.44
N GLY A 19 11.02 -10.20 6.05
CA GLY A 19 12.46 -10.18 6.32
C GLY A 19 13.15 -8.97 5.69
N ALA A 20 12.88 -8.69 4.41
CA ALA A 20 13.45 -7.54 3.72
C ALA A 20 13.04 -6.20 4.34
N ALA A 21 11.77 -6.05 4.72
CA ALA A 21 11.25 -4.84 5.35
C ALA A 21 11.91 -4.60 6.71
N ALA A 22 12.06 -5.65 7.51
CA ALA A 22 12.65 -5.53 8.83
C ALA A 22 14.17 -5.32 8.78
N SER A 23 14.90 -5.97 7.86
CA SER A 23 16.32 -5.66 7.60
C SER A 23 16.51 -4.20 7.17
N LEU A 24 15.66 -3.68 6.26
CA LEU A 24 15.71 -2.27 5.87
C LEU A 24 15.39 -1.35 7.04
N ASN A 25 14.46 -1.74 7.90
CA ASN A 25 14.13 -1.00 9.10
C ASN A 25 15.31 -0.92 10.07
N GLU A 26 16.06 -2.02 10.22
CA GLU A 26 17.29 -2.05 11.03
C GLU A 26 18.39 -1.16 10.47
N ILE A 27 18.73 -1.35 9.19
CA ILE A 27 19.75 -0.55 8.50
C ILE A 27 19.40 0.95 8.55
N SER A 28 18.12 1.28 8.36
CA SER A 28 17.65 2.66 8.35
C SER A 28 17.44 3.26 9.74
N LYS A 29 17.64 2.49 10.82
CA LYS A 29 17.39 2.89 12.22
C LYS A 29 15.94 3.32 12.46
N GLY A 30 14.98 2.48 12.06
CA GLY A 30 13.55 2.70 12.31
C GLY A 30 12.85 3.65 11.33
N ARG A 31 13.47 3.95 10.17
CA ARG A 31 12.92 4.91 9.20
C ARG A 31 12.19 4.26 8.02
N ALA A 32 12.12 2.93 7.98
CA ALA A 32 11.56 2.19 6.86
C ALA A 32 10.02 2.20 6.85
N ILE A 33 9.43 2.21 5.66
CA ILE A 33 8.00 1.94 5.42
C ILE A 33 7.90 0.83 4.38
N LEU A 34 7.08 -0.19 4.64
CA LEU A 34 6.77 -1.22 3.66
C LEU A 34 5.47 -0.87 2.92
N GLY A 35 5.56 -0.38 1.69
CA GLY A 35 4.39 -0.20 0.84
C GLY A 35 4.09 -1.45 0.00
N LEU A 36 2.83 -1.88 0.03
CA LEU A 36 2.32 -3.07 -0.64
C LEU A 36 1.18 -2.71 -1.61
N GLY A 37 1.13 -3.40 -2.74
CA GLY A 37 0.00 -3.44 -3.65
C GLY A 37 -0.23 -4.86 -4.14
N THR A 38 -1.39 -5.11 -4.74
CA THR A 38 -1.76 -6.41 -5.32
C THR A 38 -0.92 -6.80 -6.52
N GLY A 39 -0.40 -5.81 -7.24
CA GLY A 39 0.25 -5.98 -8.54
C GLY A 39 -0.54 -5.26 -9.64
N ASP A 40 0.18 -4.52 -10.48
CA ASP A 40 -0.39 -3.75 -11.59
C ASP A 40 0.50 -3.89 -12.83
N GLY A 41 0.94 -2.79 -13.47
CA GLY A 41 1.65 -2.80 -14.76
C GLY A 41 2.73 -3.88 -14.88
N PRO A 42 3.75 -3.93 -14.00
CA PRO A 42 4.81 -4.94 -14.09
C PRO A 42 4.34 -6.39 -13.96
N VAL A 43 3.21 -6.64 -13.27
CA VAL A 43 2.59 -7.97 -13.15
C VAL A 43 1.87 -8.30 -14.46
N TYR A 44 0.99 -7.41 -14.92
CA TYR A 44 0.20 -7.64 -16.13
C TYR A 44 1.05 -7.69 -17.41
N SER A 45 2.10 -6.87 -17.52
CA SER A 45 3.02 -6.88 -18.67
C SER A 45 3.78 -8.21 -18.82
N GLN A 46 3.85 -9.03 -17.77
CA GLN A 46 4.44 -10.37 -17.80
C GLN A 46 3.39 -11.49 -18.00
N GLY A 47 2.12 -11.13 -18.24
CA GLY A 47 1.02 -12.10 -18.37
C GLY A 47 0.60 -12.74 -17.05
N LEU A 48 1.04 -12.20 -15.92
CA LEU A 48 0.65 -12.68 -14.59
C LEU A 48 -0.62 -11.97 -14.11
N LYS A 49 -1.23 -12.52 -13.05
CA LYS A 49 -2.41 -11.94 -12.40
C LYS A 49 -2.02 -11.30 -11.07
N ALA A 50 -2.67 -10.19 -10.74
CA ALA A 50 -2.55 -9.55 -9.44
C ALA A 50 -3.02 -10.48 -8.31
N THR A 51 -2.46 -10.31 -7.11
CA THR A 51 -2.88 -11.08 -5.93
C THR A 51 -4.35 -10.79 -5.61
N PRO A 52 -5.23 -11.82 -5.50
CA PRO A 52 -6.62 -11.63 -5.10
C PRO A 52 -6.73 -10.94 -3.74
N MET A 53 -7.73 -10.04 -3.57
CA MET A 53 -7.90 -9.24 -2.34
C MET A 53 -7.83 -10.05 -1.05
N ARG A 54 -8.49 -11.21 -0.99
CA ARG A 54 -8.49 -12.09 0.18
C ARG A 54 -7.08 -12.60 0.51
N GLU A 55 -6.32 -13.00 -0.50
CA GLU A 55 -4.94 -13.49 -0.34
C GLU A 55 -4.00 -12.33 0.02
N PHE A 56 -4.22 -11.15 -0.57
CA PHE A 56 -3.48 -9.95 -0.25
C PHE A 56 -3.69 -9.54 1.22
N GLU A 57 -4.92 -9.56 1.72
CA GLU A 57 -5.20 -9.26 3.14
C GLU A 57 -4.53 -10.28 4.07
N ALA A 58 -4.62 -11.57 3.74
CA ALA A 58 -3.95 -12.62 4.50
C ALA A 58 -2.42 -12.44 4.51
N GLY A 59 -1.83 -12.07 3.38
CA GLY A 59 -0.40 -11.77 3.27
C GLY A 59 0.02 -10.52 4.05
N VAL A 60 -0.78 -9.45 4.04
CA VAL A 60 -0.54 -8.24 4.86
C VAL A 60 -0.53 -8.60 6.34
N ARG A 61 -1.52 -9.41 6.80
CA ARG A 61 -1.58 -9.89 8.19
C ARG A 61 -0.38 -10.77 8.54
N MET A 62 0.00 -11.70 7.66
CA MET A 62 1.18 -12.54 7.87
C MET A 62 2.45 -11.70 8.02
N ILE A 63 2.66 -10.71 7.14
CA ILE A 63 3.80 -9.80 7.23
C ILE A 63 3.78 -9.05 8.56
N ARG A 64 2.63 -8.49 8.96
CA ARG A 64 2.46 -7.76 10.22
C ARG A 64 2.86 -8.60 11.43
N GLU A 65 2.37 -9.83 11.52
CA GLU A 65 2.70 -10.74 12.61
C GLU A 65 4.21 -11.05 12.64
N LEU A 66 4.80 -11.36 11.48
CA LEU A 66 6.23 -11.66 11.38
C LEU A 66 7.12 -10.47 11.78
N VAL A 67 6.81 -9.25 11.32
CA VAL A 67 7.60 -8.06 11.69
C VAL A 67 7.40 -7.64 13.14
N GLN A 68 6.33 -8.11 13.81
CA GLN A 68 6.11 -7.98 15.25
C GLN A 68 6.84 -9.05 16.07
N GLY A 69 7.62 -9.92 15.43
CA GLY A 69 8.35 -11.00 16.09
C GLY A 69 7.48 -12.23 16.41
N LYS A 70 6.25 -12.28 15.91
CA LYS A 70 5.37 -13.45 16.11
C LYS A 70 5.71 -14.52 15.09
N ALA A 71 5.65 -15.77 15.51
CA ALA A 71 5.90 -16.91 14.64
C ALA A 71 4.60 -17.37 13.94
N ILE A 72 4.70 -17.69 12.65
CA ILE A 72 3.60 -18.18 11.82
C ILE A 72 3.74 -19.69 11.62
N GLN A 73 2.63 -20.42 11.71
CA GLN A 73 2.59 -21.86 11.48
C GLN A 73 2.61 -22.19 9.98
N PHE A 74 3.53 -23.07 9.58
CA PHE A 74 3.61 -23.71 8.27
C PHE A 74 3.54 -25.25 8.43
N PRO A 75 3.31 -26.02 7.36
CA PRO A 75 3.26 -27.48 7.44
C PRO A 75 4.51 -28.12 8.06
N THR A 76 5.68 -27.51 7.86
CA THR A 76 6.98 -28.01 8.33
C THR A 76 7.40 -27.46 9.70
N GLY A 77 6.64 -26.54 10.28
CA GLY A 77 6.95 -25.93 11.58
C GLY A 77 6.59 -24.45 11.67
N LYS A 78 7.04 -23.81 12.76
CA LYS A 78 6.83 -22.38 12.98
C LYS A 78 8.00 -21.58 12.39
N VAL A 79 7.67 -20.53 11.64
CA VAL A 79 8.64 -19.57 11.09
C VAL A 79 8.42 -18.23 11.78
N GLY A 80 9.46 -17.73 12.45
CA GLY A 80 9.49 -16.38 13.01
C GLY A 80 10.68 -15.62 12.47
N ILE A 81 10.64 -14.29 12.62
CA ILE A 81 11.78 -13.43 12.32
C ILE A 81 12.02 -12.56 13.55
N SER A 82 13.28 -12.36 13.93
CA SER A 82 13.65 -11.59 15.12
C SER A 82 14.43 -10.35 14.74
N PHE A 83 13.99 -9.20 15.24
CA PHE A 83 14.63 -7.90 15.04
C PHE A 83 14.47 -7.04 16.30
N ASN A 84 15.46 -6.20 16.61
CA ASN A 84 15.53 -5.42 17.85
C ASN A 84 15.00 -3.97 17.70
N LEU A 85 14.06 -3.71 16.79
CA LEU A 85 13.49 -2.39 16.57
C LEU A 85 11.96 -2.44 16.47
N ARG A 86 11.32 -1.27 16.65
CA ARG A 86 9.90 -1.10 16.37
C ARG A 86 9.58 -1.59 14.95
N PRO A 87 8.52 -2.39 14.73
CA PRO A 87 8.16 -2.88 13.41
C PRO A 87 7.95 -1.75 12.39
N PRO A 88 8.39 -1.91 11.13
CA PRO A 88 8.13 -0.92 10.08
C PRO A 88 6.61 -0.82 9.82
N PRO A 89 6.03 0.39 9.68
CA PRO A 89 4.64 0.53 9.28
C PRO A 89 4.41 -0.06 7.89
N ILE A 90 3.25 -0.68 7.72
CA ILE A 90 2.80 -1.29 6.48
C ILE A 90 1.79 -0.37 5.81
N TYR A 91 2.11 0.12 4.62
CA TYR A 91 1.25 0.97 3.82
C TYR A 91 0.66 0.15 2.67
N VAL A 92 -0.62 0.34 2.36
CA VAL A 92 -1.29 -0.31 1.23
C VAL A 92 -1.62 0.74 0.18
N SER A 93 -1.26 0.49 -1.08
CA SER A 93 -1.77 1.29 -2.21
C SER A 93 -3.17 0.80 -2.55
N ALA A 94 -4.12 1.72 -2.57
CA ALA A 94 -5.50 1.42 -2.92
C ALA A 94 -6.25 2.64 -3.46
N GLU A 95 -7.06 2.42 -4.49
CA GLU A 95 -7.91 3.41 -5.13
C GLU A 95 -9.40 3.03 -5.09
N GLY A 96 -9.70 1.73 -5.14
CA GLY A 96 -11.08 1.20 -5.14
C GLY A 96 -11.66 0.96 -3.73
N PRO A 97 -13.00 0.89 -3.60
CA PRO A 97 -13.67 0.82 -2.29
C PRO A 97 -13.25 -0.39 -1.46
N LYS A 98 -13.12 -1.58 -2.07
CA LYS A 98 -12.71 -2.79 -1.34
C LYS A 98 -11.26 -2.71 -0.86
N GLY A 99 -10.37 -2.18 -1.69
CA GLY A 99 -8.96 -1.96 -1.32
C GLY A 99 -8.80 -0.96 -0.19
N LEU A 100 -9.57 0.13 -0.23
CA LEU A 100 -9.57 1.16 0.82
C LEU A 100 -10.10 0.63 2.16
N GLN A 101 -11.18 -0.16 2.13
CA GLN A 101 -11.70 -0.84 3.32
C GLN A 101 -10.69 -1.86 3.88
N LEU A 102 -10.06 -2.67 3.02
CA LEU A 102 -9.00 -3.60 3.43
C LEU A 102 -7.83 -2.88 4.09
N ALA A 103 -7.40 -1.74 3.52
CA ALA A 103 -6.35 -0.94 4.10
C ALA A 103 -6.77 -0.37 5.47
N GLY A 104 -8.02 0.07 5.60
CA GLY A 104 -8.64 0.43 6.88
C GLY A 104 -8.52 -0.68 7.93
N ARG A 105 -8.85 -1.92 7.56
CA ARG A 105 -8.76 -3.09 8.46
C ARG A 105 -7.32 -3.41 8.85
N SER A 106 -6.37 -3.39 7.91
CA SER A 106 -5.10 -4.13 8.06
C SER A 106 -3.80 -3.31 7.93
N ALA A 107 -3.85 -2.06 7.47
CA ALA A 107 -2.66 -1.23 7.21
C ALA A 107 -2.45 -0.11 8.25
N ASP A 108 -1.22 0.39 8.36
CA ASP A 108 -0.87 1.59 9.14
C ASP A 108 -0.94 2.87 8.30
N GLY A 109 -1.04 2.72 6.98
CA GLY A 109 -1.28 3.83 6.08
C GLY A 109 -1.77 3.40 4.70
N VAL A 110 -2.27 4.39 3.96
CA VAL A 110 -2.81 4.22 2.61
C VAL A 110 -2.07 5.15 1.66
N ILE A 111 -1.52 4.58 0.58
CA ILE A 111 -0.99 5.35 -0.54
C ILE A 111 -2.13 5.50 -1.53
N LEU A 112 -2.68 6.71 -1.63
CA LEU A 112 -3.86 7.00 -2.43
C LEU A 112 -3.45 7.55 -3.79
N GLY A 113 -3.53 6.71 -4.83
CA GLY A 113 -3.17 7.05 -6.22
C GLY A 113 -4.21 7.87 -6.99
N THR A 114 -5.29 8.31 -6.33
CA THR A 114 -6.42 9.02 -6.97
C THR A 114 -6.19 10.52 -7.16
N GLY A 115 -5.03 11.06 -6.77
CA GLY A 115 -4.68 12.47 -6.96
C GLY A 115 -5.14 13.38 -5.82
N PHE A 116 -5.44 14.64 -6.15
CA PHE A 116 -5.68 15.72 -5.18
C PHE A 116 -7.09 16.31 -5.22
N ASP A 117 -8.07 15.62 -5.83
CA ASP A 117 -9.47 16.06 -5.76
C ASP A 117 -10.02 15.80 -4.35
N LEU A 118 -10.44 16.85 -3.66
CA LEU A 118 -10.90 16.78 -2.27
C LEU A 118 -12.15 15.91 -2.09
N ARG A 119 -13.02 15.80 -3.10
CA ARG A 119 -14.21 14.94 -3.04
C ARG A 119 -13.81 13.48 -3.05
N VAL A 120 -12.85 13.13 -3.89
CA VAL A 120 -12.30 11.76 -3.96
C VAL A 120 -11.52 11.43 -2.69
N TYR A 121 -10.77 12.40 -2.16
CA TYR A 121 -10.06 12.24 -0.88
C TYR A 121 -11.03 11.97 0.28
N GLU A 122 -12.09 12.76 0.44
CA GLU A 122 -13.07 12.56 1.52
C GLU A 122 -13.85 11.25 1.35
N TRP A 123 -14.21 10.88 0.12
CA TRP A 123 -14.80 9.57 -0.17
C TRP A 123 -13.84 8.43 0.23
N ALA A 124 -12.57 8.51 -0.16
CA ALA A 124 -11.58 7.48 0.15
C ALA A 124 -11.35 7.37 1.67
N LYS A 125 -11.25 8.51 2.35
CA LYS A 125 -11.13 8.61 3.80
C LYS A 125 -12.33 7.95 4.50
N GLN A 126 -13.54 8.11 3.98
CA GLN A 126 -14.70 7.41 4.52
C GLN A 126 -14.59 5.89 4.33
N LYS A 127 -14.16 5.38 3.16
CA LYS A 127 -13.96 3.94 2.95
C LYS A 127 -12.88 3.33 3.85
N ILE A 128 -11.81 4.09 4.11
CA ILE A 128 -10.78 3.70 5.07
C ILE A 128 -11.37 3.63 6.49
N ARG A 129 -12.20 4.60 6.88
CA ARG A 129 -12.90 4.59 8.18
C ARG A 129 -13.84 3.40 8.33
N ASP A 130 -14.62 3.08 7.29
CA ASP A 130 -15.53 1.93 7.28
C ASP A 130 -14.74 0.64 7.58
N GLY A 131 -13.61 0.44 6.89
CA GLY A 131 -12.73 -0.70 7.14
C GLY A 131 -12.06 -0.68 8.52
N ALA A 132 -11.63 0.49 9.01
CA ALA A 132 -11.08 0.59 10.36
C ALA A 132 -12.10 0.19 11.43
N ALA A 133 -13.36 0.60 11.26
CA ALA A 133 -14.46 0.25 12.16
C ALA A 133 -14.74 -1.26 12.16
N GLU A 134 -14.72 -1.93 11.00
CA GLU A 134 -14.87 -3.39 10.90
C GLU A 134 -13.80 -4.17 11.70
N ALA A 135 -12.62 -3.58 11.88
CA ALA A 135 -11.51 -4.17 12.64
C ALA A 135 -11.36 -3.58 14.05
N GLU A 136 -12.32 -2.77 14.51
CA GLU A 136 -12.28 -2.09 15.81
C GLU A 136 -11.02 -1.22 16.01
N ARG A 137 -10.53 -0.60 14.92
CA ARG A 137 -9.33 0.25 14.91
C ARG A 137 -9.71 1.72 14.85
N ASN A 138 -8.86 2.57 15.44
CA ASN A 138 -8.98 4.01 15.28
C ASN A 138 -8.48 4.44 13.89
N ALA A 139 -9.36 5.01 13.07
CA ALA A 139 -9.00 5.53 11.76
C ALA A 139 -7.97 6.68 11.82
N GLY A 140 -7.85 7.38 12.96
CA GLY A 140 -6.83 8.41 13.18
C GLY A 140 -5.39 7.88 13.21
N ASP A 141 -5.21 6.58 13.45
CA ASP A 141 -3.89 5.94 13.45
C ASP A 141 -3.44 5.52 12.04
N ILE A 142 -4.31 5.69 11.03
CA ILE A 142 -4.06 5.29 9.64
C ILE A 142 -3.63 6.52 8.84
N ALA A 143 -2.35 6.56 8.46
CA ALA A 143 -1.82 7.65 7.65
C ALA A 143 -2.43 7.62 6.23
N ILE A 144 -2.79 8.78 5.67
CA ILE A 144 -3.21 8.88 4.27
C ILE A 144 -2.16 9.69 3.50
N VAL A 145 -1.53 9.05 2.51
CA VAL A 145 -0.57 9.67 1.61
C VAL A 145 -1.22 9.87 0.26
N ALA A 146 -1.72 11.07 -0.01
CA ALA A 146 -2.23 11.43 -1.33
C ALA A 146 -1.07 11.52 -2.33
N ALA A 147 -1.07 10.66 -3.33
CA ALA A 147 -0.08 10.62 -4.39
C ALA A 147 -0.66 11.24 -5.66
N GLY A 148 0.05 12.19 -6.23
CA GLY A 148 -0.35 12.88 -7.44
C GLY A 148 0.83 13.55 -8.13
N MET A 149 0.55 14.21 -9.25
CA MET A 149 1.56 14.88 -10.03
C MET A 149 1.65 16.34 -9.63
N LEU A 150 2.86 16.78 -9.28
CA LEU A 150 3.16 18.18 -9.06
C LEU A 150 4.11 18.67 -10.15
N CYS A 151 3.75 19.79 -10.79
CA CYS A 151 4.60 20.50 -11.73
C CYS A 151 4.55 21.98 -11.38
N VAL A 152 5.72 22.53 -11.04
CA VAL A 152 5.88 23.94 -10.71
C VAL A 152 6.63 24.60 -11.87
N ARG A 153 6.02 25.66 -12.42
CA ARG A 153 6.54 26.53 -13.47
C ARG A 153 6.10 27.95 -13.17
N GLU A 154 6.80 28.92 -13.75
CA GLU A 154 6.38 30.32 -13.72
C GLU A 154 5.07 30.48 -14.51
N ASP A 155 4.96 29.86 -15.69
CA ASP A 155 3.71 29.80 -16.46
C ASP A 155 2.88 28.56 -16.12
N GLY A 156 1.69 28.79 -15.56
CA GLY A 156 0.72 27.73 -15.27
C GLY A 156 0.20 26.99 -16.51
N THR A 157 0.22 27.62 -17.70
CA THR A 157 -0.21 26.97 -18.95
C THR A 157 0.79 25.93 -19.42
N GLU A 158 2.08 26.23 -19.32
CA GLU A 158 3.16 25.26 -19.52
C GLU A 158 3.04 24.10 -18.53
N ALA A 159 2.89 24.39 -17.23
CA ALA A 159 2.73 23.35 -16.19
C ALA A 159 1.54 22.42 -16.49
N ARG A 160 0.37 22.96 -16.85
CA ARG A 160 -0.81 22.17 -17.21
C ARG A 160 -0.57 21.32 -18.46
N THR A 161 0.13 21.86 -19.45
CA THR A 161 0.44 21.12 -20.69
C THR A 161 1.36 19.93 -20.41
N ILE A 162 2.40 20.10 -19.59
CA ILE A 162 3.32 19.04 -19.18
C ILE A 162 2.59 17.91 -18.44
N VAL A 163 1.72 18.27 -17.50
CA VAL A 163 1.05 17.30 -16.63
C VAL A 163 -0.11 16.58 -17.32
N ARG A 164 -0.76 17.20 -18.31
CA ARG A 164 -1.96 16.67 -18.99
C ARG A 164 -1.80 15.23 -19.47
N ASN A 165 -0.72 14.93 -20.19
CA ASN A 165 -0.49 13.58 -20.74
C ASN A 165 -0.28 12.54 -19.64
N ARG A 166 0.40 12.93 -18.55
CA ARG A 166 0.63 12.05 -17.42
C ARG A 166 -0.66 11.79 -16.64
N ILE A 167 -1.49 12.82 -16.43
CA ILE A 167 -2.81 12.66 -15.80
C ILE A 167 -3.71 11.75 -16.65
N ALA A 168 -3.71 11.88 -17.98
CA ALA A 168 -4.51 11.02 -18.84
C ALA A 168 -4.15 9.53 -18.67
N ASN A 169 -2.86 9.20 -18.59
CA ASN A 169 -2.40 7.84 -18.33
C ASN A 169 -2.82 7.37 -16.92
N ARG A 170 -2.67 8.21 -15.90
CA ARG A 170 -3.12 7.88 -14.53
C ARG A 170 -4.64 7.70 -14.44
N ALA A 171 -5.40 8.50 -15.16
CA ALA A 171 -6.85 8.43 -15.21
C ALA A 171 -7.29 7.07 -15.77
N HIS A 172 -6.66 6.60 -16.85
CA HIS A 172 -6.92 5.25 -17.38
C HIS A 172 -6.73 4.16 -16.31
N HIS A 173 -5.60 4.18 -15.59
CA HIS A 173 -5.35 3.26 -14.47
C HIS A 173 -6.46 3.37 -13.41
N ASN A 174 -6.75 4.57 -12.91
CA ASN A 174 -7.76 4.76 -11.84
C ASN A 174 -9.17 4.31 -12.27
N PHE A 175 -9.55 4.48 -13.54
CA PHE A 175 -10.88 4.09 -14.04
C PHE A 175 -11.03 2.58 -14.29
N CYS A 176 -9.94 1.85 -14.48
CA CYS A 176 -9.98 0.39 -14.59
C CYS A 176 -10.36 -0.28 -13.26
N PHE A 177 -10.03 0.32 -12.12
CA PHE A 177 -10.23 -0.27 -10.79
C PHE A 177 -11.45 0.29 -10.02
N THR A 178 -12.22 1.21 -10.61
CA THR A 178 -13.40 1.81 -9.96
C THR A 178 -14.62 0.90 -9.81
N TYR A 179 -14.63 -0.30 -10.43
CA TYR A 179 -15.76 -1.24 -10.42
C TYR A 179 -15.47 -2.57 -9.69
N GLU A 180 -14.27 -2.77 -9.15
CA GLU A 180 -13.88 -3.95 -8.37
C GLU A 180 -13.85 -3.68 -6.86
#